data_AF-A0A8T0ACX8-F1
#
_entry.id   AF-A0A8T0ACX8-F1
#
_cell.length_a   1.000
_cell.length_b   1.000
_cell.length_c   1.000
_cell.angle_alpha   90.00
_cell.angle_beta   90.00
_cell.angle_gamma   90.00
#
_symmetry.space_group_name_H-M   'P 1'
#
loop_
_entity.id
_entity.type
_entity.pdbx_description
1 polymer ?
#
loop_
_entity_poly.entity_id
_entity_poly.type
_entity_poly.pdbx_seq_one_letter_code
_entity_poly.pdbx_strand_id
1 'polypeptide(L)'
;MNEEVELKKAEDAWKPSMKRRNSTEDPKPRKLRSFFRTVRGILNKLTPEMFNQLMKQVKELHIDTEERLKGVVDLIFEKAIDEPNFSVGYGIMCKSLAALNVPMAKKPKSDVNF
;
A
#
# COMPACT_ATOMS: atom_id res chain seq x y z
N MET A 1 30.15 -3.30 -34.95
CA MET A 1 29.14 -4.36 -34.76
C MET A 1 28.26 -3.90 -33.61
N ASN A 2 27.07 -3.37 -33.88
CA ASN A 2 26.09 -3.05 -32.83
C ASN A 2 25.17 -4.25 -32.73
N GLU A 3 25.40 -5.08 -31.72
CA GLU A 3 24.53 -6.22 -31.42
C GLU A 3 23.30 -5.67 -30.71
N GLU A 4 22.14 -5.71 -31.38
CA GLU A 4 20.86 -5.37 -30.78
C GLU A 4 20.53 -6.42 -29.71
N VAL A 5 20.71 -6.03 -28.45
CA VAL A 5 20.35 -6.86 -27.30
C VAL A 5 18.82 -6.89 -27.18
N GLU A 6 18.20 -7.93 -27.73
CA GLU A 6 16.75 -8.12 -27.64
C GLU A 6 16.36 -8.57 -26.21
N LEU A 7 15.84 -7.64 -25.41
CA LEU A 7 15.42 -7.90 -24.04
C LEU A 7 14.11 -8.70 -24.02
N LYS A 8 14.14 -9.90 -23.41
CA LYS A 8 12.96 -10.75 -23.20
C LYS A 8 11.88 -10.00 -22.42
N LYS A 9 10.74 -9.75 -23.08
CA LYS A 9 9.58 -9.09 -22.48
C LYS A 9 8.81 -10.10 -21.63
N ALA A 10 8.79 -9.92 -20.31
CA ALA A 10 7.91 -10.66 -19.43
C ALA A 10 6.44 -10.24 -19.69
N GLU A 11 5.53 -11.21 -19.81
CA GLU A 11 4.11 -10.96 -20.06
C GLU A 11 3.47 -10.10 -18.95
N ASP A 12 4.02 -10.14 -17.73
CA ASP A 12 3.63 -9.31 -16.58
C ASP A 12 4.58 -8.12 -16.31
N ALA A 13 5.26 -7.60 -17.34
CA ALA A 13 6.14 -6.46 -17.16
C ALA A 13 5.39 -5.23 -16.60
N TRP A 14 5.95 -4.61 -15.57
CA TRP A 14 5.36 -3.43 -14.91
C TRP A 14 5.06 -2.32 -15.91
N LYS A 15 3.78 -1.97 -16.06
CA LYS A 15 3.34 -0.89 -16.98
C LYS A 15 3.28 0.44 -16.24
N PRO A 16 4.11 1.44 -16.61
CA PRO A 16 4.10 2.75 -15.98
C PRO A 16 2.76 3.44 -16.13
N SER A 17 2.45 4.33 -15.17
CA SER A 17 1.13 4.97 -15.06
C SER A 17 0.69 5.71 -16.31
N MET A 18 1.65 6.29 -17.04
CA MET A 18 1.39 7.06 -18.26
C MET A 18 0.72 6.20 -19.34
N LYS A 19 0.96 4.88 -19.34
CA LYS A 19 0.38 3.95 -20.33
C LYS A 19 -0.93 3.30 -19.87
N ARG A 20 -1.35 3.49 -18.61
CA ARG A 20 -2.61 2.95 -18.03
C ARG A 20 -3.76 3.97 -17.99
N ARG A 21 -3.58 5.21 -18.48
CA ARG A 21 -4.60 6.28 -18.40
C ARG A 21 -5.83 6.05 -19.29
N ASN A 22 -5.80 5.09 -20.23
CA ASN A 22 -6.87 4.86 -21.19
C ASN A 22 -7.96 3.87 -20.74
N SER A 23 -7.91 3.32 -19.53
CA SER A 23 -8.96 2.41 -19.06
C SER A 23 -10.16 3.20 -18.54
N THR A 24 -11.30 3.03 -19.20
CA THR A 24 -12.66 3.38 -18.77
C THR A 24 -13.08 2.51 -17.57
N GLU A 25 -12.31 2.52 -16.49
CA GLU A 25 -12.66 1.84 -15.24
C GLU A 25 -13.50 2.78 -14.35
N ASP A 26 -14.49 2.18 -13.71
CA ASP A 26 -15.41 2.80 -12.76
C ASP A 26 -14.67 3.69 -11.73
N PRO A 27 -15.22 4.85 -11.32
CA PRO A 27 -14.51 5.80 -10.46
C PRO A 27 -14.13 5.23 -9.08
N LYS A 28 -14.85 4.22 -8.57
CA LYS A 28 -14.56 3.55 -7.30
C LYS A 28 -13.24 2.76 -7.32
N PRO A 29 -13.01 1.79 -8.24
CA PRO A 29 -11.75 1.04 -8.30
C PRO A 29 -10.54 1.94 -8.61
N ARG A 30 -10.72 3.06 -9.32
CA ARG A 30 -9.62 4.01 -9.58
C ARG A 30 -9.08 4.66 -8.30
N LYS A 31 -9.95 5.11 -7.39
CA LYS A 31 -9.57 5.70 -6.11
C LYS A 31 -8.87 4.69 -5.20
N LEU A 32 -9.37 3.45 -5.16
CA LEU A 32 -8.77 2.38 -4.38
C LEU A 32 -7.39 1.98 -4.92
N ARG A 33 -7.24 1.86 -6.24
CA ARG A 33 -5.93 1.61 -6.88
C ARG A 33 -4.93 2.73 -6.60
N SER A 34 -5.34 3.99 -6.67
CA SER A 34 -4.45 5.12 -6.36
C SER A 34 -4.03 5.11 -4.89
N PHE A 35 -4.95 4.76 -3.98
CA PHE A 35 -4.68 4.64 -2.56
C PHE A 35 -3.59 3.58 -2.29
N PHE A 36 -3.78 2.35 -2.76
CA PHE A 36 -2.80 1.28 -2.57
C PHE A 36 -1.44 1.59 -3.22
N ARG A 37 -1.44 2.33 -4.32
CA ARG A 37 -0.19 2.77 -4.94
C ARG A 37 0.57 3.77 -4.07
N THR A 38 -0.12 4.71 -3.44
CA THR A 38 0.49 5.64 -2.49
C THR A 38 1.01 4.88 -1.28
N VAL A 39 0.22 3.98 -0.70
CA VAL A 39 0.64 3.12 0.43
C VAL A 39 1.88 2.31 0.08
N ARG A 40 1.90 1.65 -1.08
CA ARG A 40 3.07 0.91 -1.55
C ARG A 40 4.28 1.82 -1.76
N GLY A 41 4.06 3.05 -2.22
CA GLY A 41 5.11 4.06 -2.34
C GLY A 41 5.70 4.49 -0.99
N ILE A 42 4.86 4.62 0.04
CA ILE A 42 5.27 4.91 1.42
C ILE A 42 6.09 3.72 1.96
N LEU A 43 5.55 2.49 1.84
CA LEU A 43 6.21 1.28 2.32
C LEU A 43 7.53 0.99 1.60
N ASN A 44 7.66 1.30 0.32
CA ASN A 44 8.93 1.17 -0.42
C ASN A 44 9.99 2.21 -0.03
N LYS A 45 9.58 3.33 0.58
CA LYS A 45 10.49 4.35 1.09
C LYS A 45 10.84 4.13 2.55
N LEU A 46 10.39 3.01 3.14
CA LEU A 46 10.57 2.71 4.55
C LEU A 46 12.04 2.45 4.86
N THR A 47 12.74 3.52 5.19
CA THR A 47 14.07 3.51 5.77
C THR A 47 14.00 4.07 7.20
N PRO A 48 14.97 3.77 8.06
CA PRO A 48 15.00 4.30 9.43
C PRO A 48 14.94 5.83 9.47
N GLU A 49 15.59 6.48 8.50
CA GLU A 49 15.64 7.94 8.37
C GLU A 49 14.27 8.55 8.06
N MET A 50 13.50 7.91 7.18
CA MET A 50 12.18 8.39 6.74
C MET A 50 11.05 7.89 7.62
N PHE A 51 11.33 6.99 8.57
CA PHE A 51 10.32 6.27 9.36
C PHE A 51 9.28 7.20 10.01
N ASN A 52 9.73 8.26 10.69
CA ASN A 52 8.83 9.21 11.35
C ASN A 52 7.91 9.95 10.36
N GLN A 53 8.41 10.30 9.19
CA GLN A 53 7.61 10.96 8.16
C GLN A 53 6.59 9.99 7.55
N LEU A 54 7.00 8.74 7.31
CA LEU A 54 6.12 7.71 6.75
C LEU A 54 5.03 7.32 7.75
N MET A 55 5.35 7.23 9.04
CA MET A 55 4.38 7.04 10.12
C MET A 55 3.31 8.14 10.12
N LYS A 56 3.73 9.41 9.94
CA LYS A 56 2.80 10.53 9.84
C LYS A 56 1.89 10.38 8.61
N GLN A 57 2.46 10.04 7.45
CA GLN A 57 1.69 9.79 6.24
C GLN A 57 0.69 8.65 6.42
N VAL A 58 1.08 7.55 7.06
CA VAL A 58 0.19 6.41 7.34
C VAL A 58 -0.97 6.81 8.26
N LYS A 59 -0.73 7.66 9.26
CA LYS A 59 -1.79 8.20 10.12
C LYS A 59 -2.73 9.17 9.39
N GLU A 60 -2.22 9.89 8.39
CA GLU A 60 -3.02 10.78 7.54
C GLU A 60 -3.79 10.03 6.44
N LEU A 61 -3.57 8.73 6.26
CA LEU A 61 -4.33 7.93 5.30
C LEU A 61 -5.78 7.75 5.76
N HIS A 62 -6.72 8.09 4.87
CA HIS A 62 -8.15 7.86 5.09
C HIS A 62 -8.49 6.38 4.86
N ILE A 63 -8.29 5.56 5.90
CA ILE A 63 -8.69 4.14 5.92
C ILE A 63 -10.15 4.09 6.41
N ASP A 64 -11.06 4.43 5.50
CA ASP A 64 -12.50 4.54 5.78
C ASP A 64 -13.28 3.23 5.57
N THR A 65 -12.64 2.19 5.06
CA THR A 65 -13.28 0.95 4.61
C THR A 65 -12.46 -0.27 5.01
N GLU A 66 -13.15 -1.37 5.32
CA GLU A 66 -12.54 -2.65 5.68
C GLU A 66 -11.58 -3.17 4.59
N GLU A 67 -11.96 -3.02 3.32
CA GLU A 67 -11.12 -3.42 2.18
C GLU A 67 -9.79 -2.66 2.13
N ARG A 68 -9.80 -1.36 2.47
CA ARG A 68 -8.57 -0.55 2.55
C ARG A 68 -7.71 -0.98 3.72
N LEU A 69 -8.31 -1.23 4.88
CA LEU A 69 -7.58 -1.67 6.07
C LEU A 69 -6.87 -2.99 5.78
N LYS A 70 -7.64 -3.99 5.32
CA LYS A 70 -7.12 -5.31 4.97
C LYS A 70 -5.95 -5.23 3.98
N GLY A 71 -6.12 -4.48 2.88
CA GLY A 71 -5.05 -4.35 1.90
C GLY A 71 -3.80 -3.60 2.42
N VAL A 72 -3.95 -2.67 3.37
CA VAL A 72 -2.80 -2.02 4.03
C VAL A 72 -2.09 -3.02 4.95
N VAL A 73 -2.84 -3.85 5.69
CA VAL A 73 -2.28 -4.91 6.54
C VAL A 73 -1.45 -5.88 5.72
N ASP A 74 -2.04 -6.42 4.65
CA ASP A 74 -1.40 -7.39 3.76
C ASP A 74 -0.08 -6.83 3.21
N LEU A 75 -0.08 -5.58 2.72
CA LEU A 75 1.11 -4.92 2.21
C LEU A 75 2.21 -4.71 3.26
N ILE A 76 1.84 -4.38 4.50
CA ILE A 76 2.80 -4.24 5.61
C ILE A 76 3.40 -5.60 5.96
N PHE A 77 2.57 -6.65 5.97
CA PHE A 77 3.00 -7.99 6.35
C PHE A 77 3.95 -8.59 5.31
N GLU A 78 3.62 -8.49 4.02
CA GLU A 78 4.51 -8.89 2.92
C GLU A 78 5.87 -8.19 3.03
N LYS A 79 5.86 -6.88 3.28
CA LYS A 79 7.07 -6.07 3.43
C LYS A 79 7.88 -6.42 4.68
N ALA A 80 7.24 -6.75 5.79
CA ALA A 80 7.92 -7.19 7.00
C ALA A 80 8.62 -8.55 6.83
N ILE A 81 8.09 -9.42 5.97
CA ILE A 81 8.71 -10.70 5.61
C ILE A 81 9.90 -10.48 4.67
N ASP A 82 9.74 -9.63 3.65
CA ASP A 82 10.81 -9.30 2.70
C ASP A 82 11.97 -8.54 3.38
N GLU A 83 11.67 -7.69 4.35
CA GLU A 83 12.61 -6.76 4.98
C GLU A 83 12.66 -6.94 6.52
N PRO A 84 13.14 -8.09 7.02
CA PRO A 84 13.08 -8.43 8.45
C PRO A 84 13.88 -7.47 9.35
N ASN A 85 14.89 -6.79 8.80
CA ASN A 85 15.67 -5.78 9.52
C ASN A 85 14.83 -4.54 9.93
N PHE A 86 13.71 -4.30 9.23
CA PHE A 86 12.79 -3.20 9.55
C PHE A 86 11.50 -3.69 10.23
N SER A 87 11.45 -4.96 10.65
CA SER A 87 10.33 -5.59 11.39
C SER A 87 9.80 -4.75 12.55
N VAL A 88 10.70 -4.14 13.34
CA VAL A 88 10.34 -3.24 14.45
C VAL A 88 9.54 -2.03 13.96
N GLY A 89 9.92 -1.46 12.82
CA GLY A 89 9.19 -0.35 12.20
C GLY A 89 7.80 -0.77 11.74
N TYR A 90 7.66 -1.93 11.12
CA TYR A 90 6.36 -2.49 10.75
C TYR A 90 5.47 -2.74 11.98
N GLY A 91 6.03 -3.23 13.10
CA GLY A 91 5.29 -3.40 14.36
C GLY A 91 4.73 -2.08 14.92
N ILE A 92 5.52 -1.00 14.88
CA ILE A 92 5.07 0.34 15.31
C ILE A 92 3.98 0.89 14.39
N MET A 93 4.08 0.62 13.07
CA MET A 93 3.03 0.95 12.10
C MET A 93 1.73 0.20 12.42
N CYS A 94 1.78 -1.12 12.64
CA CYS A 94 0.60 -1.91 13.02
C CYS A 94 -0.04 -1.38 14.30
N LYS A 95 0.75 -1.02 15.32
CA LYS A 95 0.23 -0.41 16.55
C LYS A 95 -0.48 0.92 16.29
N SER A 96 0.02 1.73 15.37
CA SER A 96 -0.62 3.00 15.02
C SER A 96 -1.90 2.79 14.20
N LEU A 97 -1.93 1.78 13.34
CA LEU A 97 -3.13 1.39 12.60
C LEU A 97 -4.20 0.79 13.53
N ALA A 98 -3.81 0.06 14.57
CA ALA A 98 -4.73 -0.46 15.57
C ALA A 98 -5.40 0.60 16.44
N ALA A 99 -4.84 1.81 16.50
CA ALA A 99 -5.48 2.94 17.13
C ALA A 99 -6.53 3.63 16.22
N LEU A 100 -6.55 3.32 14.92
CA LEU A 100 -7.54 3.82 13.98
C LEU A 100 -8.78 2.91 14.02
N ASN A 101 -9.88 3.42 14.55
CA ASN A 101 -11.17 2.71 14.51
C ASN A 101 -11.76 2.86 13.11
N VAL A 102 -11.90 1.74 12.38
CA VAL A 102 -12.55 1.71 11.07
C VAL A 102 -14.00 1.24 11.23
N PRO A 103 -15.01 2.04 10.86
CA PRO A 103 -16.40 1.62 10.98
C PRO A 103 -16.69 0.43 10.04
N MET A 104 -17.20 -0.66 10.61
CA MET A 104 -17.47 -1.90 9.89
C MET A 104 -18.65 -1.74 8.91
N ALA A 105 -18.44 -2.05 7.62
CA ALA A 105 -19.46 -1.88 6.58
C ALA A 105 -20.70 -2.79 6.77
N LYS A 106 -20.60 -3.86 7.55
CA LYS A 106 -21.69 -4.83 7.76
C LYS A 106 -22.52 -4.62 9.03
N LYS A 107 -22.06 -3.84 10.00
CA LYS A 107 -22.82 -3.47 11.22
C LYS A 107 -22.34 -2.11 11.77
N PRO A 108 -23.15 -1.04 11.72
CA PRO A 108 -22.75 0.31 12.14
C PRO A 108 -22.62 0.51 13.67
N LYS A 109 -22.50 -0.57 14.44
CA LYS A 109 -22.41 -0.57 15.92
C LYS A 109 -21.20 -1.34 16.46
N SER A 110 -20.32 -1.82 15.59
CA SER A 110 -19.13 -2.58 15.96
C SER A 110 -17.96 -2.09 15.15
N ASP A 111 -16.98 -1.49 15.82
CA ASP A 111 -15.70 -1.09 15.25
C ASP A 111 -14.84 -2.33 15.01
N VAL A 112 -14.11 -2.37 13.89
CA VAL A 112 -13.08 -3.38 13.67
C VAL A 112 -11.76 -2.78 14.13
N ASN A 113 -11.19 -3.36 15.18
CA ASN A 113 -9.80 -3.11 15.56
C ASN A 113 -8.91 -4.17 14.89
N PHE A 114 -7.65 -3.78 14.69
CA PHE A 114 -6.56 -4.66 14.27
C PHE A 114 -6.34 -5.80 15.27
#